data_AF-A0A9E4YH13-F1
#
_entry.id   AF-A0A9E4YH13-F1
#
_cell.length_a   1.000
_cell.length_b   1.000
_cell.length_c   1.000
_cell.angle_alpha   90.00
_cell.angle_beta   90.00
_cell.angle_gamma   90.00
#
_symmetry.space_group_name_H-M   'P 1'
#
loop_
_entity.id
_entity.type
_entity.pdbx_description
1 polymer ?
#
loop_
_entity_poly.entity_id
_entity_poly.type
_entity_poly.pdbx_seq_one_letter_code
_entity_poly.pdbx_strand_id
1 'polypeptide(L)' 'MPDLSPEEVRAQLRALGLAPLDDDDLAEVTHRINAINESVLALEHPDADSIEPLPVLWLTEEQP' A
#
# COMPACT_ATOMS: atom_id res chain seq x y z
N MET A 1 -9.62 6.00 -0.27
CA MET A 1 -9.16 5.43 -1.57
C MET A 1 -10.16 4.38 -2.01
N PRO A 2 -10.46 4.21 -3.30
CA PRO A 2 -11.33 3.14 -3.77
C PRO A 2 -10.65 1.77 -3.56
N ASP A 3 -11.47 0.73 -3.37
CA ASP A 3 -11.00 -0.65 -3.33
C ASP A 3 -10.36 -1.04 -4.65
N LEU A 4 -9.28 -1.83 -4.56
CA LEU A 4 -8.61 -2.41 -5.70
C LEU A 4 -9.29 -3.71 -6.12
N SER A 5 -9.37 -3.91 -7.43
CA SER A 5 -9.74 -5.18 -8.04
C SER A 5 -8.57 -6.17 -8.05
N PRO A 6 -8.85 -7.49 -8.15
CA PRO A 6 -7.81 -8.51 -8.29
C PRO A 6 -6.86 -8.26 -9.48
N GLU A 7 -7.36 -7.71 -10.59
CA GLU A 7 -6.56 -7.37 -11.78
C GLU A 7 -5.53 -6.27 -11.45
N GLU A 8 -5.94 -5.23 -10.73
CA GLU A 8 -5.08 -4.13 -10.31
C GLU A 8 -4.01 -4.60 -9.32
N VAL A 9 -4.39 -5.43 -8.35
CA VAL A 9 -3.45 -6.05 -7.41
C VAL A 9 -2.45 -6.94 -8.14
N ARG A 10 -2.90 -7.74 -9.10
CA ARG A 10 -2.02 -8.57 -9.94
C ARG A 10 -1.03 -7.73 -10.74
N ALA A 11 -1.46 -6.58 -11.27
CA ALA A 11 -0.57 -5.66 -11.98
C ALA A 11 0.53 -5.10 -11.05
N GLN A 12 0.18 -4.73 -9.81
CA GLN A 12 1.14 -4.24 -8.82
C GLN A 12 2.12 -5.33 -8.39
N LEU A 13 1.66 -6.55 -8.12
CA LEU A 13 2.51 -7.68 -7.76
C LEU A 13 3.53 -8.01 -8.86
N ARG A 14 3.11 -7.94 -10.14
CA ARG A 14 4.02 -8.11 -11.28
C ARG A 14 5.09 -7.02 -11.33
N ALA A 15 4.72 -5.77 -11.08
CA ALA A 15 5.68 -4.65 -11.05
C ALA A 15 6.74 -4.83 -9.95
N LEU A 16 6.38 -5.51 -8.85
CA LEU A 16 7.28 -5.83 -7.73
C LEU A 16 8.05 -7.15 -7.91
N GLY A 17 7.82 -7.89 -9.00
CA GLY A 17 8.43 -9.21 -9.21
C GLY A 17 7.88 -10.32 -8.29
N LEU A 18 6.71 -10.12 -7.70
CA LEU A 18 6.05 -11.05 -6.77
C LEU A 18 5.05 -11.99 -7.46
N ALA A 19 5.31 -12.32 -8.73
CA ALA A 19 4.50 -13.25 -9.53
C ALA A 19 5.29 -14.53 -9.82
N PRO A 20 4.65 -15.70 -10.00
CA PRO A 20 3.19 -15.92 -10.07
C PRO A 20 2.50 -16.08 -8.72
N LEU A 21 1.19 -15.82 -8.71
CA LEU A 21 0.29 -16.04 -7.58
C LEU A 21 -0.93 -16.79 -8.11
N ASP A 22 -1.45 -17.77 -7.38
CA ASP A 22 -2.71 -18.42 -7.75
C ASP A 22 -3.92 -17.51 -7.44
N ASP A 23 -5.11 -17.92 -7.90
CA ASP A 23 -6.31 -17.09 -7.80
C ASP A 23 -6.85 -17.00 -6.36
N ASP A 24 -6.62 -18.02 -5.52
CA ASP A 24 -7.06 -18.03 -4.12
C ASP A 24 -6.18 -17.07 -3.30
N ASP A 25 -4.86 -17.15 -3.48
CA ASP A 25 -3.89 -16.22 -2.88
C ASP A 25 -4.14 -14.78 -3.35
N LEU A 26 -4.47 -14.59 -4.64
CA LEU A 26 -4.78 -13.26 -5.16
C LEU A 26 -6.03 -12.66 -4.51
N ALA A 27 -7.07 -13.47 -4.30
CA ALA A 27 -8.29 -13.03 -3.62
C ALA A 27 -7.99 -12.61 -2.17
N GLU A 28 -7.19 -13.39 -1.43
CA GLU A 28 -6.81 -13.06 -0.06
C GLU A 28 -5.96 -11.78 0.00
N VAL A 29 -4.94 -11.66 -0.85
CA VAL A 29 -4.07 -10.48 -0.89
C VAL A 29 -4.88 -9.23 -1.25
N THR A 30 -5.80 -9.33 -2.21
CA THR A 30 -6.69 -8.22 -2.58
C THR A 30 -7.54 -7.78 -1.38
N HIS A 31 -8.17 -8.73 -0.69
CA HIS A 31 -8.96 -8.43 0.51
C HIS A 31 -8.12 -7.73 1.59
N ARG A 32 -6.91 -8.22 1.86
CA ARG A 32 -6.01 -7.66 2.87
C ARG A 32 -5.52 -6.27 2.51
N ILE A 33 -5.19 -6.01 1.25
CA ILE A 33 -4.78 -4.67 0.80
C ILE A 33 -5.94 -3.69 0.97
N ASN A 34 -7.17 -4.07 0.60
CA ASN A 34 -8.34 -3.19 0.76
C ASN A 34 -8.64 -2.90 2.24
N ALA A 35 -8.54 -3.89 3.13
CA ALA A 35 -8.68 -3.66 4.57
C ALA A 35 -7.60 -2.71 5.14
N ILE A 36 -6.36 -2.78 4.63
CA ILE A 36 -5.30 -1.84 4.99
C ILE A 36 -5.63 -0.43 4.45
N ASN A 37 -6.09 -0.32 3.20
CA ASN A 37 -6.49 0.95 2.61
C ASN A 37 -7.61 1.64 3.40
N GLU A 38 -8.61 0.89 3.88
CA GLU A 38 -9.65 1.40 4.77
C GLU A 38 -9.08 1.92 6.08
N SER A 39 -8.15 1.17 6.69
CA SER A 39 -7.50 1.56 7.95
C SER A 39 -6.64 2.82 7.79
N VAL A 40 -5.95 2.96 6.65
CA VAL A 40 -5.14 4.14 6.34
C VAL A 40 -6.02 5.35 5.99
N LEU A 41 -7.17 5.14 5.34
CA LEU A 41 -8.12 6.22 5.06
C LEU A 41 -8.61 6.89 6.35
N ALA A 42 -8.71 6.15 7.45
CA ALA A 42 -9.05 6.71 8.76
C ALA A 42 -7.98 7.68 9.33
N LEU A 43 -6.80 7.75 8.72
CA LEU A 43 -5.73 8.71 9.06
C LEU A 43 -5.83 10.03 8.26
N GLU A 44 -6.83 10.18 7.39
CA GLU A 44 -7.06 11.41 6.64
C GLU A 44 -7.31 12.59 7.60
N HIS A 45 -6.54 13.66 7.44
CA HIS A 45 -6.62 14.86 8.26
C HIS A 45 -7.03 16.05 7.38
N PRO A 46 -7.97 16.91 7.80
CA PRO A 46 -8.50 18.00 6.96
C PRO A 46 -7.42 18.97 6.46
N ASP A 47 -6.37 19.17 7.24
CA ASP A 47 -5.27 20.07 6.89
C ASP A 47 -4.07 19.35 6.24
N ALA A 48 -4.14 18.03 5.97
CA ALA A 48 -3.01 17.26 5.44
C ALA A 48 -2.43 17.86 4.14
N ASP A 49 -3.31 18.34 3.25
CA ASP A 49 -2.92 18.97 1.98
C ASP A 49 -2.19 20.31 2.15
N SER A 50 -2.30 20.93 3.33
CA SER A 50 -1.68 22.23 3.64
C SER A 50 -0.31 22.09 4.31
N ILE A 51 0.15 20.87 4.59
CA ILE A 51 1.39 20.60 5.31
C ILE A 51 2.41 20.02 4.33
N GLU A 52 3.64 20.55 4.35
CA GLU A 52 4.74 19.96 3.58
C GLU A 52 5.13 18.59 4.16
N PRO A 53 5.23 17.53 3.34
CA PRO A 53 5.64 16.21 3.81
C PRO A 53 7.04 16.27 4.44
N LEU A 54 7.16 15.79 5.67
CA LEU A 54 8.47 15.66 6.30
C LEU A 54 9.23 14.48 5.66
N PRO A 55 10.46 14.69 5.13
CA PRO A 55 11.27 13.58 4.66
C PRO A 55 11.74 12.76 5.86
N VAL A 56 11.14 11.58 6.06
CA VAL A 56 11.61 10.62 7.05
C VAL A 56 12.61 9.67 6.37
N LEU A 57 13.89 9.87 6.64
CA LEU A 57 14.96 8.97 6.20
C LEU A 57 15.10 7.80 7.19
N TRP A 58 14.27 6.77 7.01
CA TRP A 58 14.26 5.53 7.82
C TRP A 58 15.56 4.70 7.78
N LEU A 59 16.62 5.18 7.11
CA LEU A 59 17.89 4.46 6.89
C LEU A 59 19.13 5.18 7.47
N THR A 60 18.96 6.15 8.39
CA THR A 60 20.11 6.92 8.93
C THR A 60 20.61 6.44 10.30
N GLU A 61 20.17 5.29 10.80
CA GLU A 61 20.73 4.66 12.02
C GLU A 61 21.88 3.68 11.72
N GLU A 62 22.70 3.97 10.71
CA GLU A 62 24.04 3.37 10.61
C GLU A 62 25.08 4.47 10.34
N GLN A 63 25.51 5.15 11.41
CA GLN A 63 26.79 5.86 11.44
C GLN A 63 27.58 5.40 12.68
N PRO A 64 28.90 5.24 12.56
CA PRO A 64 29.74 4.29 13.30
C PRO A 64 30.07 4.64 14.75
#